data_AF-A0A4U0UAB4-F1
#
_entry.id   AF-A0A4U0UAB4-F1
#
_cell.length_a   1.000
_cell.length_b   1.000
_cell.length_c   1.000
_cell.angle_alpha   90.00
_cell.angle_beta   90.00
_cell.angle_gamma   90.00
#
_symmetry.space_group_name_H-M   'P 1'
#
loop_
_entity.id
_entity.type
_entity.pdbx_description
1 polymer ?
#
loop_
_entity_poly.entity_id
_entity_poly.type
_entity_poly.pdbx_seq_one_letter_code
_entity_poly.pdbx_strand_id
1 'polypeptide(L)'
;MVVLSKALIVLATLYQVTTAFPALAENEKVLEKRYDGFSNDLSVRIPKYQAPGPDDSRGPCPGLNTLANHGLINRNGKNLHSDDILAAFPRGFGINTNGFFTALHNFEVICEYIKGASCSTAANDGTFILTNLTILGEPHAFEHDHSYSRQDYKQKFAHGGITDNIYFNSTIMQHSLDVVNYKPSNPPKVKSANYQNFQQIRLQRESQQNLHDFPGWFQENIPPTLFETGFIFGATFDRDSSGNMKGSTPSVGLDWWNFWFQEESFPTQLGWVPAHTSVFDINFITSVSKAVLGAKITSTPKSLPADATKTSQSPAGNLPEADPSPTFPLFQSAPYAAVTKPAAITPAAKKREAAPALSVTDLIPTSILSAVASDISSAPDLVVSALSIVGPAPKKFNFYAQTLDTSSVKAQIAEAQSFEEAVLAAVTSLASP
;
A
#
# COMPACT_ATOMS: atom_id res chain seq x y z
N MET A 1 -22.65 -74.62 -42.72
CA MET A 1 -21.48 -74.09 -43.44
C MET A 1 -20.66 -73.33 -42.39
N VAL A 2 -19.66 -73.92 -41.71
CA VAL A 2 -18.30 -74.29 -42.20
C VAL A 2 -17.66 -73.01 -42.77
N VAL A 3 -16.65 -72.32 -42.20
CA VAL A 3 -15.43 -72.68 -41.42
C VAL A 3 -15.07 -71.44 -40.54
N LEU A 4 -14.89 -71.51 -39.20
CA LEU A 4 -13.62 -71.68 -38.45
C LEU A 4 -12.46 -70.78 -38.96
N SER A 5 -11.84 -69.91 -38.16
CA SER A 5 -10.76 -70.19 -37.17
C SER A 5 -9.74 -69.04 -37.33
N LYS A 6 -8.93 -68.54 -36.39
CA LYS A 6 -8.45 -68.90 -35.05
C LYS A 6 -7.68 -67.64 -34.58
N ALA A 7 -7.72 -67.21 -33.32
CA ALA A 7 -6.74 -67.48 -32.26
C ALA A 7 -6.57 -66.17 -31.46
N LEU A 8 -6.19 -66.08 -30.18
CA LEU A 8 -6.13 -66.96 -29.02
C LEU A 8 -5.58 -66.08 -27.85
N ILE A 9 -6.16 -66.19 -26.65
CA ILE A 9 -5.54 -66.10 -25.29
C ILE A 9 -4.75 -64.82 -24.89
N VAL A 10 -5.28 -63.98 -23.98
CA VAL A 10 -5.04 -63.87 -22.49
C VAL A 10 -3.58 -63.73 -22.02
N LEU A 11 -3.27 -62.62 -21.33
CA LEU A 11 -2.67 -62.46 -19.98
C LEU A 11 -1.71 -61.25 -19.84
N ALA A 12 -1.74 -60.70 -18.63
CA ALA A 12 -1.18 -59.44 -18.14
C ALA A 12 0.36 -59.37 -18.03
N THR A 13 0.91 -58.15 -17.95
CA THR A 13 1.94 -57.74 -16.94
C THR A 13 2.24 -56.23 -16.99
N LEU A 14 2.37 -55.61 -15.80
CA LEU A 14 3.02 -54.31 -15.57
C LEU A 14 4.52 -54.37 -15.93
N TYR A 15 5.09 -53.31 -16.52
CA TYR A 15 6.25 -52.55 -15.99
C TYR A 15 6.60 -51.33 -16.86
N GLN A 16 7.07 -50.27 -16.21
CA GLN A 16 7.62 -49.03 -16.80
C GLN A 16 8.90 -49.30 -17.61
N VAL A 17 9.14 -48.57 -18.71
CA VAL A 17 10.43 -47.89 -19.01
C VAL A 17 10.19 -46.69 -19.94
N THR A 18 10.83 -45.60 -19.53
CA THR A 18 11.10 -44.29 -20.15
C THR A 18 11.31 -44.25 -21.67
N THR A 19 10.76 -43.21 -22.33
CA THR A 19 11.32 -42.66 -23.57
C THR A 19 11.99 -41.33 -23.26
N ALA A 20 13.32 -41.33 -23.33
CA ALA A 20 14.17 -40.16 -23.23
C ALA A 20 13.87 -39.16 -24.36
N PHE A 21 13.74 -37.88 -24.01
CA PHE A 21 13.77 -36.77 -24.96
C PHE A 21 15.21 -36.55 -25.45
N PRO A 22 15.41 -36.16 -26.72
CA PRO A 22 16.74 -35.98 -27.28
C PRO A 22 17.46 -34.81 -26.62
N ALA A 23 18.73 -35.03 -26.28
CA ALA A 23 19.65 -34.01 -25.82
C ALA A 23 19.84 -32.96 -26.93
N LEU A 24 19.51 -31.70 -26.63
CA LEU A 24 19.92 -30.54 -27.42
C LEU A 24 21.26 -30.03 -26.90
N ALA A 25 22.11 -29.71 -27.86
CA ALA A 25 23.47 -29.24 -27.71
C ALA A 25 23.60 -27.98 -26.83
N GLU A 26 24.77 -27.87 -26.21
CA GLU A 26 25.20 -26.76 -25.37
C GLU A 26 25.22 -25.41 -26.11
N ASN A 27 25.03 -24.35 -25.30
CA ASN A 27 25.30 -22.92 -25.55
C ASN A 27 24.16 -22.05 -26.10
N GLU A 28 23.13 -21.86 -25.29
CA GLU A 28 22.60 -20.53 -24.94
C GLU A 28 21.88 -20.66 -23.60
N LYS A 29 22.17 -19.79 -22.62
CA LYS A 29 21.40 -19.73 -21.37
C LYS A 29 19.99 -19.20 -21.70
N VAL A 30 19.10 -20.09 -22.09
CA VAL A 30 17.67 -19.79 -22.20
C VAL A 30 17.19 -19.47 -20.79
N LEU A 31 16.97 -18.18 -20.52
CA LEU A 31 16.29 -17.73 -19.31
C LEU A 31 14.90 -18.36 -19.32
N GLU A 32 14.68 -19.39 -18.49
CA GLU A 32 13.36 -20.00 -18.33
C GLU A 32 12.35 -18.90 -17.96
N LYS A 33 11.37 -18.69 -18.85
CA LYS A 33 10.26 -17.79 -18.60
C LYS A 33 9.32 -18.45 -17.59
N ARG A 34 8.83 -17.68 -16.62
CA ARG A 34 7.68 -18.10 -15.81
C ARG A 34 6.42 -18.14 -16.67
N TYR A 35 5.33 -18.70 -16.15
CA TYR A 35 4.00 -18.66 -16.77
C TYR A 35 3.52 -17.23 -17.11
N ASP A 36 4.07 -16.23 -16.42
CA ASP A 36 3.80 -14.80 -16.63
C ASP A 36 4.60 -14.16 -17.79
N GLY A 37 5.42 -14.93 -18.50
CA GLY A 37 6.23 -14.46 -19.63
C GLY A 37 7.51 -13.72 -19.25
N PHE A 38 7.76 -13.49 -17.96
CA PHE A 38 8.97 -12.80 -17.47
C PHE A 38 10.10 -13.78 -17.13
N SER A 39 11.34 -13.29 -17.16
CA SER A 39 12.53 -14.05 -16.79
C SER A 39 12.50 -14.44 -15.31
N ASN A 40 12.93 -15.68 -15.00
CA ASN A 40 13.23 -16.11 -13.63
C ASN A 40 14.51 -15.45 -13.05
N ASP A 41 15.34 -14.85 -13.89
CA ASP A 41 16.49 -14.06 -13.46
C ASP A 41 16.03 -12.69 -12.97
N LEU A 42 16.07 -12.50 -11.64
CA LEU A 42 15.71 -11.24 -11.00
C LEU A 42 16.53 -10.05 -11.49
N SER A 43 17.78 -10.24 -11.90
CA SER A 43 18.61 -9.15 -12.41
C SER A 43 18.13 -8.61 -13.75
N VAL A 44 17.41 -9.42 -14.53
CA VAL A 44 16.74 -9.03 -15.77
C VAL A 44 15.34 -8.48 -15.48
N ARG A 45 14.61 -9.13 -14.56
CA ARG A 45 13.23 -8.78 -14.22
C ARG A 45 13.15 -7.44 -13.49
N ILE A 46 14.06 -7.20 -12.55
CA ILE A 46 14.06 -6.05 -11.64
C ILE A 46 15.32 -5.22 -11.92
N PRO A 47 15.20 -4.06 -12.58
CA PRO A 47 16.35 -3.19 -12.80
C PRO A 47 16.90 -2.67 -11.47
N LYS A 48 18.13 -2.13 -11.49
CA LYS A 48 18.80 -1.66 -10.29
C LYS A 48 18.02 -0.54 -9.59
N TYR A 49 18.01 -0.58 -8.25
CA TYR A 49 17.49 0.49 -7.41
C TYR A 49 18.26 1.80 -7.63
N GLN A 50 17.51 2.90 -7.66
CA GLN A 50 18.00 4.26 -7.57
C GLN A 50 17.05 5.03 -6.64
N ALA A 51 17.60 5.64 -5.60
CA ALA A 51 16.83 6.50 -4.70
C ALA A 51 16.23 7.68 -5.48
N PRO A 52 15.04 8.17 -5.11
CA PRO A 52 14.46 9.34 -5.74
C PRO A 52 15.35 10.56 -5.49
N GLY A 53 15.49 11.40 -6.51
CA GLY A 53 16.04 12.74 -6.39
C GLY A 53 15.03 13.72 -5.77
N PRO A 54 15.46 14.92 -5.36
CA PRO A 54 14.59 15.92 -4.73
C PRO A 54 13.45 16.43 -5.63
N ASP A 55 13.62 16.36 -6.96
CA ASP A 55 12.63 16.80 -7.94
C ASP A 55 11.73 15.65 -8.46
N ASP A 56 11.97 14.42 -8.01
CA ASP A 56 11.14 13.27 -8.37
C ASP A 56 9.83 13.29 -7.58
N SER A 57 8.80 12.67 -8.12
CA SER A 57 7.50 12.49 -7.45
C SER A 57 7.38 11.09 -6.88
N ARG A 58 6.92 11.00 -5.64
CA ARG A 58 6.52 9.76 -4.97
C ARG A 58 5.16 9.97 -4.31
N GLY A 59 4.43 8.88 -4.11
CA GLY A 59 3.07 8.88 -3.57
C GLY A 59 2.95 8.08 -2.26
N PRO A 60 1.73 7.91 -1.74
CA PRO A 60 1.47 7.10 -0.54
C PRO A 60 1.66 5.59 -0.75
N CYS A 61 1.66 5.13 -2.01
CA CYS A 61 1.76 3.72 -2.34
C CYS A 61 3.21 3.21 -2.36
N PRO A 62 3.63 2.35 -1.41
CA PRO A 62 4.99 1.78 -1.43
C PRO A 62 5.25 0.90 -2.66
N GLY A 63 4.19 0.34 -3.28
CA GLY A 63 4.29 -0.42 -4.52
C GLY A 63 4.74 0.43 -5.71
N LEU A 64 4.03 1.53 -5.99
CA LEU A 64 4.38 2.47 -7.07
C LEU A 64 5.75 3.10 -6.85
N ASN A 65 6.06 3.50 -5.62
CA ASN A 65 7.36 4.05 -5.28
C ASN A 65 8.49 3.06 -5.55
N THR A 66 8.29 1.78 -5.19
CA THR A 66 9.23 0.70 -5.52
C THR A 66 9.41 0.54 -7.03
N LEU A 67 8.33 0.54 -7.80
CA LEU A 67 8.42 0.44 -9.27
C LEU A 67 9.20 1.62 -9.87
N ALA A 68 8.98 2.85 -9.40
CA ALA A 68 9.70 4.04 -9.85
C ALA A 68 11.19 4.00 -9.43
N ASN A 69 11.49 3.62 -8.18
CA ASN A 69 12.85 3.45 -7.67
C ASN A 69 13.65 2.40 -8.46
N HIS A 70 12.97 1.43 -9.07
CA HIS A 70 13.59 0.43 -9.93
C HIS A 70 13.46 0.72 -11.44
N GLY A 71 12.87 1.84 -11.84
CA GLY A 71 12.70 2.21 -13.25
C GLY A 71 11.82 1.24 -14.04
N LEU A 72 10.90 0.55 -13.36
CA LEU A 72 9.84 -0.26 -13.98
C LEU A 72 8.69 0.61 -14.48
N ILE A 73 8.54 1.80 -13.89
CA ILE A 73 7.82 2.96 -14.41
C ILE A 73 8.79 4.15 -14.44
N ASN A 74 8.38 5.32 -14.96
CA ASN A 74 9.26 6.49 -15.01
C ASN A 74 9.88 6.81 -13.64
N ARG A 75 11.21 6.86 -13.56
CA ARG A 75 11.95 7.04 -12.28
C ARG A 75 11.60 8.34 -11.57
N ASN A 76 11.29 9.37 -12.34
CA ASN A 76 10.86 10.66 -11.81
C ASN A 76 9.42 10.65 -11.27
N GLY A 77 8.68 9.55 -11.41
CA GLY A 77 7.31 9.41 -10.94
C GLY A 77 6.31 10.35 -11.61
N LYS A 78 6.59 10.82 -12.83
CA LYS A 78 5.77 11.79 -13.58
C LYS A 78 5.41 11.24 -14.95
N ASN A 79 4.31 11.74 -15.52
CA ASN A 79 3.81 11.41 -16.85
C ASN A 79 3.73 9.88 -17.08
N LEU A 80 3.00 9.20 -16.21
CA LEU A 80 2.95 7.75 -16.17
C LEU A 80 1.76 7.26 -17.00
N HIS A 81 2.01 6.55 -18.09
CA HIS A 81 0.95 5.92 -18.86
C HIS A 81 0.35 4.76 -18.07
N SER A 82 -0.98 4.67 -18.05
CA SER A 82 -1.70 3.61 -17.33
C SER A 82 -1.28 2.19 -17.75
N ASP A 83 -0.99 1.94 -19.04
CA ASP A 83 -0.45 0.66 -19.50
C ASP A 83 0.92 0.32 -18.93
N ASP A 84 1.82 1.30 -18.78
CA ASP A 84 3.14 1.08 -18.20
C ASP A 84 3.01 0.70 -16.73
N ILE A 85 2.10 1.36 -16.00
CA ILE A 85 1.76 1.01 -14.62
C ILE A 85 1.23 -0.42 -14.56
N LEU A 86 0.25 -0.75 -15.41
CA LEU A 86 -0.40 -2.05 -15.45
C LEU A 86 0.57 -3.18 -15.81
N ALA A 87 1.54 -2.94 -16.70
CA ALA A 87 2.57 -3.90 -17.07
C ALA A 87 3.67 -4.06 -15.99
N ALA A 88 3.93 -3.00 -15.21
CA ALA A 88 4.98 -2.99 -14.21
C ALA A 88 4.66 -3.85 -12.97
N PHE A 89 3.39 -3.99 -12.58
CA PHE A 89 3.00 -4.79 -11.40
C PHE A 89 3.19 -6.30 -11.58
N PRO A 90 2.77 -6.93 -12.69
CA PRO A 90 3.13 -8.30 -13.02
C PRO A 90 4.64 -8.49 -13.05
N ARG A 91 5.37 -7.57 -13.69
CA ARG A 91 6.84 -7.66 -13.78
C ARG A 91 7.52 -7.53 -12.42
N GLY A 92 7.14 -6.56 -11.60
CA GLY A 92 7.78 -6.28 -10.31
C GLY A 92 7.36 -7.26 -9.23
N PHE A 93 6.07 -7.26 -8.88
CA PHE A 93 5.53 -7.99 -7.73
C PHE A 93 4.94 -9.35 -8.09
N GLY A 94 4.64 -9.60 -9.37
CA GLY A 94 3.92 -10.80 -9.80
C GLY A 94 2.41 -10.72 -9.57
N ILE A 95 1.86 -9.50 -9.48
CA ILE A 95 0.42 -9.26 -9.40
C ILE A 95 -0.18 -9.46 -10.79
N ASN A 96 -1.23 -10.26 -10.92
CA ASN A 96 -2.00 -10.34 -12.15
C ASN A 96 -2.65 -8.98 -12.45
N THR A 97 -2.74 -8.60 -13.72
CA THR A 97 -3.32 -7.30 -14.12
C THR A 97 -4.72 -7.08 -13.55
N ASN A 98 -5.53 -8.15 -13.45
CA ASN A 98 -6.88 -8.07 -12.88
C ASN A 98 -6.90 -7.64 -11.40
N GLY A 99 -5.84 -7.90 -10.65
CA GLY A 99 -5.71 -7.55 -9.24
C GLY A 99 -5.51 -6.05 -9.01
N PHE A 100 -5.21 -5.29 -10.07
CA PHE A 100 -4.85 -3.89 -9.97
C PHE A 100 -5.84 -2.93 -10.66
N PHE A 101 -6.85 -3.44 -11.38
CA PHE A 101 -7.78 -2.59 -12.13
C PHE A 101 -8.54 -1.57 -11.28
N THR A 102 -9.01 -1.94 -10.09
CA THR A 102 -9.68 -1.00 -9.17
C THR A 102 -8.76 0.15 -8.75
N ALA A 103 -7.49 -0.15 -8.43
CA ALA A 103 -6.52 0.89 -8.09
C ALA A 103 -6.20 1.77 -9.31
N LEU A 104 -6.02 1.16 -10.48
CA LEU A 104 -5.72 1.88 -11.73
C LEU A 104 -6.85 2.84 -12.11
N HIS A 105 -8.11 2.41 -12.01
CA HIS A 105 -9.26 3.28 -12.22
C HIS A 105 -9.31 4.42 -11.20
N ASN A 106 -9.07 4.13 -9.92
CA ASN A 106 -9.05 5.18 -8.89
C ASN A 106 -7.92 6.20 -9.14
N PHE A 107 -6.80 5.82 -9.73
CA PHE A 107 -5.75 6.78 -10.13
C PHE A 107 -6.21 7.72 -11.24
N GLU A 108 -7.01 7.23 -12.20
CA GLU A 108 -7.63 8.08 -13.22
C GLU A 108 -8.55 9.10 -12.56
N VAL A 109 -9.47 8.64 -11.69
CA VAL A 109 -10.40 9.51 -10.96
C VAL A 109 -9.65 10.59 -10.18
N ILE A 110 -8.61 10.24 -9.42
CA ILE A 110 -7.79 11.23 -8.70
C ILE A 110 -7.07 12.20 -9.63
N CYS A 111 -6.56 11.71 -10.76
CA CYS A 111 -5.92 12.57 -11.76
C CYS A 111 -6.88 13.63 -12.28
N GLU A 112 -8.09 13.22 -12.68
CA GLU A 112 -9.11 14.12 -13.20
C GLU A 112 -9.62 15.08 -12.12
N TYR A 113 -9.80 14.56 -10.90
CA TYR A 113 -10.19 15.32 -9.73
C TYR A 113 -9.21 16.46 -9.43
N ILE A 114 -7.91 16.18 -9.36
CA ILE A 114 -6.88 17.18 -9.06
C ILE A 114 -6.65 18.14 -10.22
N LYS A 115 -6.71 17.64 -11.46
CA LYS A 115 -6.46 18.45 -12.67
C LYS A 115 -7.66 19.35 -13.02
N GLY A 116 -8.86 18.99 -12.59
CA GLY A 116 -10.10 19.63 -13.01
C GLY A 116 -10.44 19.43 -14.49
N ALA A 117 -9.81 18.45 -15.13
CA ALA A 117 -9.97 18.11 -16.54
C ALA A 117 -9.56 16.67 -16.78
N SER A 118 -10.02 16.09 -17.90
CA SER A 118 -9.72 14.69 -18.19
C SER A 118 -8.22 14.38 -18.27
N CYS A 119 -7.85 13.20 -17.77
CA CYS A 119 -6.50 12.64 -17.85
C CYS A 119 -6.37 11.55 -18.92
N SER A 120 -7.47 11.21 -19.61
CA SER A 120 -7.47 10.24 -20.70
C SER A 120 -6.53 10.65 -21.83
N THR A 121 -5.99 9.65 -22.53
CA THR A 121 -5.12 9.89 -23.69
C THR A 121 -5.92 10.34 -24.90
N ALA A 122 -5.25 11.00 -25.85
CA ALA A 122 -5.88 11.42 -27.11
C ALA A 122 -6.37 10.24 -27.97
N ALA A 123 -5.91 9.01 -27.69
CA ALA A 123 -6.33 7.80 -28.40
C ALA A 123 -7.77 7.38 -28.06
N ASN A 124 -8.31 7.82 -26.90
CA ASN A 124 -9.64 7.44 -26.40
C ASN A 124 -9.84 5.91 -26.33
N ASP A 125 -8.80 5.18 -25.96
CA ASP A 125 -8.77 3.71 -25.84
C ASP A 125 -9.00 3.21 -24.40
N GLY A 126 -9.43 4.10 -23.50
CA GLY A 126 -9.62 3.80 -22.08
C GLY A 126 -8.33 3.90 -21.24
N THR A 127 -7.25 4.44 -21.81
CA THR A 127 -6.01 4.72 -21.09
C THR A 127 -5.92 6.18 -20.64
N PHE A 128 -5.15 6.42 -19.58
CA PHE A 128 -4.85 7.77 -19.07
C PHE A 128 -3.36 7.96 -18.80
N ILE A 129 -2.96 9.24 -18.62
CA ILE A 129 -1.64 9.64 -18.15
C ILE A 129 -1.77 10.22 -16.75
N LEU A 130 -1.26 9.49 -15.75
CA LEU A 130 -1.13 10.01 -14.40
C LEU A 130 -0.04 11.08 -14.38
N THR A 131 -0.41 12.30 -13.98
CA THR A 131 0.49 13.46 -14.03
C THR A 131 1.74 13.24 -13.17
N ASN A 132 1.55 12.80 -11.93
CA ASN A 132 2.62 12.40 -11.02
C ASN A 132 2.11 11.49 -9.90
N LEU A 133 3.01 10.88 -9.12
CA LEU A 133 2.63 9.99 -8.01
C LEU A 133 2.13 10.73 -6.76
N THR A 134 2.56 11.97 -6.56
CA THR A 134 2.25 12.77 -5.37
C THR A 134 0.76 13.09 -5.28
N ILE A 135 0.08 13.27 -6.42
CA ILE A 135 -1.37 13.54 -6.43
C ILE A 135 -2.21 12.38 -5.89
N LEU A 136 -1.67 11.16 -5.84
CA LEU A 136 -2.34 10.03 -5.21
C LEU A 136 -2.40 10.14 -3.68
N GLY A 137 -1.71 11.13 -3.10
CA GLY A 137 -1.80 11.51 -1.68
C GLY A 137 -2.95 12.45 -1.35
N GLU A 138 -3.87 12.69 -2.28
CA GLU A 138 -5.09 13.45 -2.01
C GLU A 138 -5.90 12.77 -0.89
N PRO A 139 -6.06 13.43 0.27
CA PRO A 139 -6.66 12.82 1.43
C PRO A 139 -8.16 12.57 1.27
N HIS A 140 -8.66 11.61 2.05
CA HIS A 140 -10.05 11.15 1.98
C HIS A 140 -10.47 10.86 0.53
N ALA A 141 -9.62 10.25 -0.26
CA ALA A 141 -9.97 9.89 -1.62
C ALA A 141 -9.43 8.50 -1.91
N PHE A 142 -8.40 8.39 -2.75
CA PHE A 142 -7.61 7.17 -2.84
C PHE A 142 -6.75 7.00 -1.57
N GLU A 143 -6.04 8.06 -1.17
CA GLU A 143 -5.38 8.11 0.13
C GLU A 143 -6.44 8.18 1.23
N HIS A 144 -6.15 7.53 2.35
CA HIS A 144 -7.08 7.41 3.44
C HIS A 144 -6.38 7.32 4.80
N ASP A 145 -7.16 7.66 5.82
CA ASP A 145 -6.76 7.61 7.23
C ASP A 145 -6.39 6.18 7.68
N HIS A 146 -5.82 6.06 8.89
CA HIS A 146 -5.37 4.81 9.54
C HIS A 146 -4.44 3.92 8.71
N SER A 147 -3.70 4.53 7.81
CA SER A 147 -2.62 3.93 7.06
C SER A 147 -1.64 3.13 7.94
N TYR A 148 -1.12 2.01 7.39
CA TYR A 148 -0.18 1.15 8.10
C TYR A 148 1.18 1.80 8.39
N SER A 149 1.58 2.79 7.58
CA SER A 149 2.94 3.35 7.59
C SER A 149 3.03 4.86 7.30
N ARG A 150 1.92 5.54 7.07
CA ARG A 150 1.84 6.98 6.81
C ARG A 150 1.08 7.66 7.94
N GLN A 151 1.37 8.93 8.18
CA GLN A 151 0.51 9.74 9.04
C GLN A 151 -0.81 9.99 8.32
N ASP A 152 -1.86 10.33 9.06
CA ASP A 152 -3.10 10.81 8.46
C ASP A 152 -2.91 12.30 8.18
N TYR A 153 -3.65 12.88 7.23
CA TYR A 153 -3.40 14.25 6.76
C TYR A 153 -3.63 15.35 7.82
N LYS A 154 -4.47 15.10 8.83
CA LYS A 154 -4.66 16.00 10.00
C LYS A 154 -4.15 15.41 11.32
N GLN A 155 -3.18 14.52 11.27
CA GLN A 155 -2.68 13.89 12.50
C GLN A 155 -1.92 14.92 13.37
N LYS A 156 -2.33 15.10 14.64
CA LYS A 156 -1.62 15.90 15.66
C LYS A 156 -1.33 17.38 15.32
N PHE A 157 -2.00 18.00 14.36
CA PHE A 157 -1.86 19.45 14.07
C PHE A 157 -0.48 19.97 13.67
N ALA A 158 0.48 19.10 13.33
CA ALA A 158 1.81 19.59 12.99
C ALA A 158 1.75 20.48 11.73
N HIS A 159 2.56 21.56 11.72
CA HIS A 159 2.75 22.46 10.57
C HIS A 159 1.54 23.28 10.08
N GLY A 160 0.70 23.78 10.99
CA GLY A 160 -0.43 24.64 10.59
C GLY A 160 -1.61 23.84 10.04
N GLY A 161 -1.74 22.57 10.46
CA GLY A 161 -2.91 21.73 10.17
C GLY A 161 -2.77 20.81 8.96
N ILE A 162 -1.57 20.50 8.47
CA ILE A 162 -1.34 19.49 7.42
C ILE A 162 -0.10 18.66 7.79
N THR A 163 -0.25 17.33 7.82
CA THR A 163 0.84 16.37 8.04
C THR A 163 1.22 15.60 6.79
N ASP A 164 2.40 14.99 6.82
CA ASP A 164 2.91 14.15 5.74
C ASP A 164 2.16 12.81 5.68
N ASN A 165 1.07 12.78 4.92
CA ASN A 165 0.29 11.58 4.60
C ASN A 165 0.82 10.81 3.37
N ILE A 166 1.92 11.28 2.77
CA ILE A 166 2.43 10.73 1.51
C ILE A 166 3.60 9.79 1.79
N TYR A 167 4.55 10.21 2.61
CA TYR A 167 5.82 9.51 2.70
C TYR A 167 5.88 8.51 3.86
N PHE A 168 6.76 7.51 3.71
CA PHE A 168 6.93 6.46 4.71
C PHE A 168 7.35 7.06 6.06
N ASN A 169 6.63 6.69 7.11
CA ASN A 169 6.91 7.07 8.48
C ASN A 169 7.24 5.83 9.32
N SER A 170 8.51 5.72 9.72
CA SER A 170 9.02 4.57 10.49
C SER A 170 8.35 4.42 11.86
N THR A 171 7.93 5.52 12.49
CA THR A 171 7.23 5.49 13.78
C THR A 171 5.84 4.90 13.60
N ILE A 172 5.12 5.32 12.55
CA ILE A 172 3.80 4.75 12.23
C ILE A 172 3.91 3.26 11.87
N MET A 173 4.89 2.90 11.02
CA MET A 173 5.14 1.50 10.70
C MET A 173 5.46 0.68 11.96
N GLN A 174 6.23 1.22 12.89
CA GLN A 174 6.54 0.53 14.15
C GLN A 174 5.28 0.28 15.00
N HIS A 175 4.32 1.21 15.04
CA HIS A 175 3.04 0.96 15.72
C HIS A 175 2.30 -0.27 15.15
N SER A 176 2.33 -0.45 13.82
CA SER A 176 1.78 -1.64 13.17
C SER A 176 2.53 -2.92 13.57
N LEU A 177 3.86 -2.85 13.63
CA LEU A 177 4.72 -4.01 13.96
C LEU A 177 4.68 -4.37 15.45
N ASP A 178 4.44 -3.41 16.34
CA ASP A 178 4.35 -3.63 17.79
C ASP A 178 3.17 -4.54 18.15
N VAL A 179 2.04 -4.44 17.44
CA VAL A 179 0.86 -5.30 17.62
C VAL A 179 1.21 -6.78 17.48
N VAL A 180 2.16 -7.10 16.61
CA VAL A 180 2.63 -8.46 16.35
C VAL A 180 3.94 -8.77 17.07
N ASN A 181 4.38 -7.92 18.00
CA ASN A 181 5.65 -8.04 18.72
C ASN A 181 6.83 -8.24 17.76
N TYR A 182 6.90 -7.41 16.71
CA TYR A 182 8.01 -7.42 15.77
C TYR A 182 8.85 -6.15 15.91
N LYS A 183 10.12 -6.36 16.28
CA LYS A 183 11.11 -5.30 16.33
C LYS A 183 12.10 -5.51 15.18
N PRO A 184 12.16 -4.58 14.19
CA PRO A 184 13.16 -4.62 13.14
C PRO A 184 14.57 -4.78 13.73
N SER A 185 15.40 -5.58 13.07
CA SER A 185 16.76 -5.86 13.49
C SER A 185 17.65 -6.12 12.27
N ASN A 186 18.95 -6.04 12.46
CA ASN A 186 19.93 -6.36 11.43
C ASN A 186 20.88 -7.45 11.99
N PRO A 187 20.87 -8.69 11.45
CA PRO A 187 20.04 -9.16 10.34
C PRO A 187 18.54 -9.24 10.70
N PRO A 188 17.63 -9.09 9.73
CA PRO A 188 16.19 -9.23 9.98
C PRO A 188 15.84 -10.60 10.57
N LYS A 189 14.86 -10.59 11.48
CA LYS A 189 14.32 -11.81 12.08
C LYS A 189 13.15 -12.31 11.23
N VAL A 190 13.21 -13.57 10.83
CA VAL A 190 12.08 -14.20 10.14
C VAL A 190 10.95 -14.39 11.15
N LYS A 191 9.79 -13.79 10.87
CA LYS A 191 8.56 -13.94 11.63
C LYS A 191 7.38 -13.72 10.70
N SER A 192 6.32 -14.49 10.88
CA SER A 192 5.09 -14.34 10.09
C SER A 192 3.94 -13.72 10.90
N ALA A 193 3.01 -13.10 10.19
CA ALA A 193 1.74 -12.62 10.72
C ALA A 193 0.57 -13.17 9.88
N ASN A 194 -0.46 -13.67 10.57
CA ASN A 194 -1.65 -14.26 9.96
C ASN A 194 -2.83 -13.28 9.86
N TYR A 195 -4.00 -13.75 9.43
CA TYR A 195 -5.21 -12.92 9.32
C TYR A 195 -5.65 -12.28 10.63
N GLN A 196 -5.59 -13.01 11.75
CA GLN A 196 -5.92 -12.46 13.07
C GLN A 196 -4.94 -11.37 13.48
N ASN A 197 -3.65 -11.52 13.16
CA ASN A 197 -2.67 -10.49 13.41
C ASN A 197 -2.98 -9.21 12.61
N PHE A 198 -3.30 -9.33 11.32
CA PHE A 198 -3.64 -8.15 10.50
C PHE A 198 -4.96 -7.50 10.89
N GLN A 199 -5.92 -8.28 11.36
CA GLN A 199 -7.16 -7.72 11.92
C GLN A 199 -6.88 -6.90 13.19
N GLN A 200 -5.94 -7.36 14.02
CA GLN A 200 -5.50 -6.59 15.18
C GLN A 200 -4.71 -5.34 14.81
N ILE A 201 -3.83 -5.43 13.81
CA ILE A 201 -3.07 -4.27 13.31
C ILE A 201 -4.05 -3.21 12.80
N ARG A 202 -5.02 -3.58 11.97
CA ARG A 202 -6.07 -2.68 11.44
C ARG A 202 -6.80 -1.96 12.58
N LEU A 203 -7.37 -2.71 13.53
CA LEU A 203 -8.11 -2.13 14.66
C LEU A 203 -7.23 -1.21 15.52
N GLN A 204 -5.97 -1.56 15.72
CA GLN A 204 -5.05 -0.72 16.48
C GLN A 204 -4.76 0.59 15.74
N ARG A 205 -4.59 0.56 14.42
CA ARG A 205 -4.37 1.76 13.61
C ARG A 205 -5.61 2.65 13.58
N GLU A 206 -6.79 2.09 13.36
CA GLU A 206 -8.08 2.81 13.41
C GLU A 206 -8.28 3.52 14.76
N SER A 207 -8.05 2.80 15.86
CA SER A 207 -8.14 3.34 17.22
C SER A 207 -7.16 4.49 17.46
N GLN A 208 -5.90 4.32 17.05
CA GLN A 208 -4.86 5.33 17.23
C GLN A 208 -5.19 6.61 16.47
N GLN A 209 -5.63 6.50 15.21
CA GLN A 209 -5.89 7.69 14.41
C GLN A 209 -7.20 8.38 14.79
N ASN A 210 -8.25 7.63 15.11
CA ASN A 210 -9.48 8.22 15.65
C ASN A 210 -9.24 8.97 16.99
N LEU A 211 -8.13 8.71 17.69
CA LEU A 211 -7.69 9.46 18.87
C LEU A 211 -6.75 10.64 18.57
N HIS A 212 -5.97 10.58 17.49
CA HIS A 212 -4.85 11.50 17.25
C HIS A 212 -5.08 12.47 16.09
N ASP A 213 -6.06 12.18 15.25
CA ASP A 213 -6.47 13.11 14.22
C ASP A 213 -7.29 14.24 14.81
N PHE A 214 -7.37 15.33 14.05
CA PHE A 214 -8.28 16.39 14.39
C PHE A 214 -9.71 15.87 14.57
N PRO A 215 -10.42 16.26 15.64
CA PRO A 215 -11.83 15.92 15.79
C PRO A 215 -12.65 16.35 14.57
N GLY A 216 -13.35 15.38 13.97
CA GLY A 216 -14.10 15.57 12.73
C GLY A 216 -13.35 15.17 11.45
N TRP A 217 -12.03 15.01 11.50
CA TRP A 217 -11.24 14.54 10.36
C TRP A 217 -11.37 13.04 10.14
N PHE A 218 -11.04 12.23 11.17
CA PHE A 218 -10.90 10.78 11.01
C PHE A 218 -12.10 10.13 10.31
N GLN A 219 -11.81 9.49 9.17
CA GLN A 219 -12.72 8.65 8.40
C GLN A 219 -12.34 7.17 8.55
N GLU A 220 -13.33 6.32 8.77
CA GLU A 220 -13.11 4.87 8.74
C GLU A 220 -13.12 4.39 7.28
N ASN A 221 -12.03 3.73 6.87
CA ASN A 221 -11.79 3.30 5.48
C ASN A 221 -11.44 1.81 5.39
N ILE A 222 -12.30 0.96 5.97
CA ILE A 222 -12.11 -0.49 6.00
C ILE A 222 -11.91 -1.11 4.60
N PRO A 223 -12.73 -0.79 3.56
CA PRO A 223 -12.58 -1.43 2.25
C PRO A 223 -11.21 -1.21 1.58
N PRO A 224 -10.70 0.03 1.39
CA PRO A 224 -9.38 0.22 0.78
C PRO A 224 -8.24 -0.34 1.65
N THR A 225 -8.28 -0.19 2.98
CA THR A 225 -7.25 -0.76 3.88
C THR A 225 -7.17 -2.29 3.80
N LEU A 226 -8.31 -2.97 3.68
CA LEU A 226 -8.33 -4.42 3.49
C LEU A 226 -7.91 -4.83 2.07
N PHE A 227 -8.15 -4.00 1.06
CA PHE A 227 -7.65 -4.21 -0.29
C PHE A 227 -6.11 -4.13 -0.31
N GLU A 228 -5.54 -3.13 0.35
CA GLU A 228 -4.10 -3.00 0.60
C GLU A 228 -3.54 -4.17 1.42
N THR A 229 -4.29 -4.66 2.40
CA THR A 229 -3.91 -5.89 3.13
C THR A 229 -3.74 -7.07 2.19
N GLY A 230 -4.64 -7.24 1.22
CA GLY A 230 -4.51 -8.28 0.19
C GLY A 230 -3.22 -8.12 -0.63
N PHE A 231 -2.84 -6.88 -0.98
CA PHE A 231 -1.55 -6.61 -1.61
C PHE A 231 -0.37 -6.94 -0.71
N ILE A 232 -0.43 -6.60 0.58
CA ILE A 232 0.63 -6.93 1.56
C ILE A 232 0.81 -8.45 1.64
N PHE A 233 -0.27 -9.21 1.81
CA PHE A 233 -0.19 -10.68 1.82
C PHE A 233 0.39 -11.21 0.51
N GLY A 234 -0.10 -10.76 -0.64
CA GLY A 234 0.38 -11.24 -1.94
C GLY A 234 1.87 -10.96 -2.16
N ALA A 235 2.29 -9.73 -1.85
CA ALA A 235 3.66 -9.27 -2.00
C ALA A 235 4.61 -9.87 -0.96
N THR A 236 4.13 -10.48 0.13
CA THR A 236 5.00 -10.93 1.25
C THR A 236 4.72 -12.32 1.82
N PHE A 237 3.79 -13.10 1.25
CA PHE A 237 3.57 -14.48 1.69
C PHE A 237 4.80 -15.36 1.48
N ASP A 238 5.07 -16.29 2.40
CA ASP A 238 6.17 -17.24 2.25
C ASP A 238 5.98 -18.12 1.00
N ARG A 239 7.00 -18.14 0.14
CA ARG A 239 6.95 -18.74 -1.18
C ARG A 239 8.25 -19.45 -1.54
N ASP A 240 8.17 -20.40 -2.46
CA ASP A 240 9.33 -21.08 -3.02
C ASP A 240 10.08 -20.20 -4.03
N SER A 241 11.19 -20.70 -4.58
CA SER A 241 12.00 -19.98 -5.58
C SER A 241 11.26 -19.75 -6.90
N SER A 242 10.21 -20.52 -7.17
CA SER A 242 9.31 -20.33 -8.32
C SER A 242 8.14 -19.40 -7.97
N GLY A 243 8.16 -18.82 -6.76
CA GLY A 243 7.18 -17.94 -6.11
C GLY A 243 5.76 -18.48 -6.00
N ASN A 244 5.64 -19.80 -5.91
CA ASN A 244 4.42 -20.45 -5.45
C ASN A 244 4.32 -20.34 -3.94
N MET A 245 3.11 -20.15 -3.43
CA MET A 245 2.85 -20.10 -2.00
C MET A 245 3.23 -21.42 -1.32
N LYS A 246 3.97 -21.33 -0.21
CA LYS A 246 4.21 -22.50 0.64
C LYS A 246 3.00 -22.70 1.55
N GLY A 247 2.46 -23.91 1.56
CA GLY A 247 1.25 -24.23 2.30
C GLY A 247 -0.02 -23.70 1.62
N SER A 248 -1.15 -23.83 2.32
CA SER A 248 -2.48 -23.52 1.78
C SER A 248 -3.07 -22.20 2.28
N THR A 249 -2.42 -21.54 3.25
CA THR A 249 -2.91 -20.31 3.86
C THR A 249 -1.78 -19.29 3.89
N PRO A 250 -1.93 -18.14 3.23
CA PRO A 250 -0.89 -17.13 3.21
C PRO A 250 -0.70 -16.50 4.58
N SER A 251 0.55 -16.16 4.89
CA SER A 251 0.93 -15.36 6.05
C SER A 251 2.02 -14.38 5.64
N VAL A 252 1.94 -13.14 6.10
CA VAL A 252 2.91 -12.09 5.78
C VAL A 252 4.24 -12.37 6.44
N GLY A 253 5.33 -12.42 5.67
CA GLY A 253 6.70 -12.35 6.21
C GLY A 253 6.98 -10.92 6.68
N LEU A 254 7.10 -10.72 7.99
CA LEU A 254 7.22 -9.39 8.61
C LEU A 254 8.55 -8.70 8.27
N ASP A 255 9.61 -9.47 8.01
CA ASP A 255 10.89 -8.99 7.51
C ASP A 255 10.78 -8.47 6.08
N TRP A 256 10.11 -9.20 5.19
CA TRP A 256 9.83 -8.73 3.82
C TRP A 256 8.89 -7.53 3.80
N TRP A 257 7.85 -7.52 4.64
CA TRP A 257 6.92 -6.39 4.74
C TRP A 257 7.61 -5.12 5.23
N ASN A 258 8.35 -5.21 6.35
CA ASN A 258 9.10 -4.07 6.88
C ASN A 258 10.14 -3.58 5.86
N PHE A 259 10.90 -4.49 5.26
CA PHE A 259 11.90 -4.12 4.25
C PHE A 259 11.26 -3.39 3.07
N TRP A 260 10.20 -3.94 2.48
CA TRP A 260 9.56 -3.35 1.32
C TRP A 260 9.06 -1.93 1.62
N PHE A 261 8.38 -1.74 2.75
CA PHE A 261 7.82 -0.44 3.10
C PHE A 261 8.90 0.59 3.46
N GLN A 262 9.92 0.17 4.22
CA GLN A 262 10.99 1.05 4.67
C GLN A 262 11.95 1.41 3.53
N GLU A 263 12.29 0.46 2.67
CA GLU A 263 13.31 0.68 1.63
C GLU A 263 12.70 1.11 0.30
N GLU A 264 11.38 0.99 0.15
CA GLU A 264 10.64 1.14 -1.11
C GLU A 264 11.40 0.45 -2.26
N SER A 265 11.78 -0.79 -1.98
CA SER A 265 12.60 -1.68 -2.80
C SER A 265 12.19 -3.14 -2.57
N PHE A 266 12.52 -4.02 -3.51
CA PHE A 266 12.22 -5.44 -3.40
C PHE A 266 13.18 -6.14 -2.43
N PRO A 267 12.69 -6.95 -1.45
CA PRO A 267 13.52 -7.64 -0.44
C PRO A 267 14.33 -8.83 -0.99
N THR A 268 14.88 -8.73 -2.20
CA THR A 268 15.58 -9.82 -2.91
C THR A 268 16.78 -10.37 -2.14
N GLN A 269 17.50 -9.51 -1.40
CA GLN A 269 18.60 -9.92 -0.51
C GLN A 269 18.14 -10.75 0.70
N LEU A 270 16.84 -10.73 1.01
CA LEU A 270 16.21 -11.55 2.04
C LEU A 270 15.62 -12.84 1.46
N GLY A 271 15.92 -13.17 0.21
CA GLY A 271 15.41 -14.36 -0.49
C GLY A 271 14.01 -14.19 -1.08
N TRP A 272 13.50 -12.96 -1.14
CA TRP A 272 12.22 -12.68 -1.79
C TRP A 272 12.33 -12.86 -3.31
N VAL A 273 11.28 -13.45 -3.89
CA VAL A 273 11.01 -13.49 -5.33
C VAL A 273 9.59 -13.00 -5.58
N PRO A 274 9.26 -12.48 -6.78
CA PRO A 274 7.89 -12.09 -7.12
C PRO A 274 6.91 -13.26 -6.96
N ALA A 275 5.66 -13.01 -6.60
CA ALA A 275 4.63 -14.05 -6.56
C ALA A 275 4.34 -14.59 -7.98
N HIS A 276 3.73 -15.76 -8.07
CA HIS A 276 3.22 -16.25 -9.35
C HIS A 276 1.92 -15.52 -9.70
N THR A 277 1.77 -15.02 -10.92
CA THR A 277 0.59 -14.23 -11.34
C THR A 277 -0.71 -15.04 -11.38
N SER A 278 -0.63 -16.38 -11.36
CA SER A 278 -1.83 -17.23 -11.20
C SER A 278 -2.31 -17.33 -9.75
N VAL A 279 -1.52 -16.83 -8.79
CA VAL A 279 -1.85 -16.84 -7.36
C VAL A 279 -2.19 -15.43 -6.90
N PHE A 280 -1.35 -14.45 -7.22
CA PHE A 280 -1.55 -13.08 -6.75
C PHE A 280 -2.46 -12.30 -7.72
N ASP A 281 -3.76 -12.55 -7.64
CA ASP A 281 -4.80 -11.96 -8.47
C ASP A 281 -5.90 -11.28 -7.63
N ILE A 282 -6.95 -10.76 -8.27
CA ILE A 282 -8.08 -10.13 -7.57
C ILE A 282 -8.81 -11.09 -6.60
N ASN A 283 -8.88 -12.39 -6.92
CA ASN A 283 -9.55 -13.37 -6.08
C ASN A 283 -8.75 -13.60 -4.80
N PHE A 284 -7.43 -13.69 -4.91
CA PHE A 284 -6.55 -13.75 -3.75
C PHE A 284 -6.68 -12.51 -2.88
N ILE A 285 -6.60 -11.31 -3.47
CA ILE A 285 -6.68 -10.04 -2.74
C ILE A 285 -8.00 -9.97 -1.96
N THR A 286 -9.12 -10.16 -2.62
CA THR A 286 -10.46 -10.07 -2.00
C THR A 286 -10.72 -11.21 -1.00
N SER A 287 -10.17 -12.40 -1.23
CA SER A 287 -10.22 -13.52 -0.27
C SER A 287 -9.47 -13.18 1.02
N VAL A 288 -8.26 -12.61 0.92
CA VAL A 288 -7.50 -12.13 2.07
C VAL A 288 -8.26 -11.02 2.79
N SER A 289 -8.77 -10.01 2.07
CA SER A 289 -9.56 -8.92 2.65
C SER A 289 -10.72 -9.45 3.51
N LYS A 290 -11.49 -10.40 2.98
CA LYS A 290 -12.61 -11.04 3.69
C LYS A 290 -12.14 -11.87 4.88
N ALA A 291 -11.05 -12.64 4.72
CA ALA A 291 -10.52 -13.51 5.76
C ALA A 291 -9.96 -12.72 6.95
N VAL A 292 -9.31 -11.58 6.69
CA VAL A 292 -8.81 -10.66 7.73
C VAL A 292 -9.99 -10.03 8.47
N LEU A 293 -10.96 -9.46 7.76
CA LEU A 293 -12.14 -8.85 8.40
C LEU A 293 -12.93 -9.84 9.27
N GLY A 294 -13.04 -11.09 8.83
CA GLY A 294 -13.72 -12.16 9.55
C GLY A 294 -12.86 -12.85 10.63
N ALA A 295 -11.59 -12.49 10.79
CA ALA A 295 -10.72 -13.12 11.77
C ALA A 295 -11.11 -12.73 13.20
N LYS A 296 -10.97 -13.67 14.13
CA LYS A 296 -11.31 -13.46 15.55
C LYS A 296 -10.52 -12.29 16.14
N ILE A 297 -11.22 -11.30 16.67
CA ILE A 297 -10.67 -10.21 17.47
C ILE A 297 -10.30 -10.75 18.86
N THR A 298 -9.04 -10.56 19.26
CA THR A 298 -8.48 -11.04 20.54
C THR A 298 -8.33 -9.96 21.62
N SER A 299 -8.47 -8.70 21.22
CA SER A 299 -8.32 -7.48 22.01
C SER A 299 -9.02 -6.37 21.24
N THR A 300 -9.77 -5.53 21.92
CA THR A 300 -10.48 -4.40 21.32
C THR A 300 -9.84 -3.11 21.82
N PRO A 301 -9.10 -2.38 20.97
CA PRO A 301 -8.56 -1.08 21.31
C PRO A 301 -9.65 -0.08 21.76
N LYS A 302 -9.28 0.89 22.59
CA LYS A 302 -10.19 1.97 23.01
C LYS A 302 -10.42 2.93 21.83
N SER A 303 -11.55 3.62 21.80
CA SER A 303 -11.84 4.65 20.78
C SER A 303 -11.93 4.14 19.34
N LEU A 304 -12.48 2.94 19.14
CA LEU A 304 -12.86 2.50 17.80
C LEU A 304 -14.12 3.21 17.31
N PRO A 305 -14.25 3.48 15.99
CA PRO A 305 -15.52 3.81 15.38
C PRO A 305 -16.55 2.69 15.58
N ALA A 306 -17.84 3.04 15.49
CA ALA A 306 -18.94 2.09 15.75
C ALA A 306 -18.94 0.85 14.83
N ASP A 307 -18.40 1.00 13.62
CA ASP A 307 -18.44 -0.01 12.57
C ASP A 307 -17.15 -0.85 12.48
N ALA A 308 -16.13 -0.53 13.28
CA ALA A 308 -14.79 -1.12 13.22
C ALA A 308 -14.76 -2.63 13.42
N THR A 309 -15.69 -3.18 14.21
CA THR A 309 -15.74 -4.61 14.54
C THR A 309 -16.69 -5.40 13.64
N LYS A 310 -17.25 -4.79 12.59
CA LYS A 310 -18.06 -5.52 11.60
C LYS A 310 -17.22 -6.64 10.96
N THR A 311 -17.84 -7.79 10.73
CA THR A 311 -17.19 -8.96 10.13
C THR A 311 -17.52 -9.11 8.64
N SER A 312 -18.24 -8.14 8.07
CA SER A 312 -18.65 -8.12 6.67
C SER A 312 -18.75 -6.68 6.20
N GLN A 313 -18.21 -6.43 5.01
CA GLN A 313 -18.33 -5.17 4.29
C GLN A 313 -18.29 -5.43 2.77
N SER A 314 -18.75 -4.45 1.99
CA SER A 314 -18.52 -4.44 0.55
C SER A 314 -17.01 -4.40 0.26
N PRO A 315 -16.55 -5.05 -0.82
CA PRO A 315 -15.16 -4.94 -1.24
C PRO A 315 -14.83 -3.48 -1.62
N ALA A 316 -13.54 -3.14 -1.64
CA ALA A 316 -13.09 -1.89 -2.25
C ALA A 316 -13.63 -1.78 -3.67
N GLY A 317 -14.20 -0.62 -3.98
CA GLY A 317 -14.79 -0.31 -5.27
C GLY A 317 -14.11 0.89 -5.91
N ASN A 318 -14.64 1.25 -7.08
CA ASN A 318 -14.25 2.45 -7.79
C ASN A 318 -14.67 3.69 -6.98
N LEU A 319 -13.81 4.70 -6.96
CA LEU A 319 -14.17 6.04 -6.51
C LEU A 319 -15.26 6.61 -7.43
N PRO A 320 -16.15 7.47 -6.92
CA PRO A 320 -17.17 8.09 -7.75
C PRO A 320 -16.55 9.01 -8.81
N GLU A 321 -16.99 8.85 -10.06
CA GLU A 321 -16.65 9.73 -11.19
C GLU A 321 -17.42 11.05 -11.03
N ALA A 322 -16.87 12.00 -10.27
CA ALA A 322 -17.60 13.17 -9.79
C ALA A 322 -16.73 14.45 -9.73
N ASP A 323 -17.37 15.58 -10.09
CA ASP A 323 -16.87 16.97 -10.19
C ASP A 323 -15.73 17.41 -9.21
N PRO A 324 -14.65 18.05 -9.75
CA PRO A 324 -13.31 18.27 -9.18
C PRO A 324 -13.16 19.28 -8.02
N SER A 325 -14.06 19.33 -7.04
CA SER A 325 -13.90 20.31 -5.94
C SER A 325 -14.54 19.93 -4.60
N PRO A 326 -14.03 20.49 -3.48
CA PRO A 326 -12.73 21.15 -3.33
C PRO A 326 -11.63 20.11 -3.02
N THR A 327 -10.46 20.26 -3.65
CA THR A 327 -9.26 19.46 -3.37
C THR A 327 -8.49 20.00 -2.16
N PHE A 328 -7.67 19.17 -1.54
CA PHE A 328 -6.83 19.57 -0.41
C PHE A 328 -5.40 19.94 -0.85
N PRO A 329 -4.75 20.91 -0.19
CA PRO A 329 -3.34 21.18 -0.43
C PRO A 329 -2.46 19.97 -0.09
N LEU A 330 -1.85 19.36 -1.10
CA LEU A 330 -0.96 18.22 -0.88
C LEU A 330 0.29 18.62 -0.10
N PHE A 331 0.80 17.71 0.73
CA PHE A 331 2.06 17.88 1.44
C PHE A 331 3.22 18.10 0.45
N GLN A 332 4.03 19.12 0.70
CA GLN A 332 5.15 19.50 -0.17
C GLN A 332 6.49 19.32 0.56
N SER A 333 7.18 18.24 0.25
CA SER A 333 8.60 18.07 0.58
C SER A 333 9.28 17.15 -0.43
N ALA A 334 10.61 17.09 -0.37
CA ALA A 334 11.36 16.14 -1.18
C ALA A 334 10.90 14.69 -0.88
N PRO A 335 10.82 13.83 -1.90
CA PRO A 335 10.36 12.46 -1.71
C PRO A 335 11.23 11.72 -0.70
N TYR A 336 10.59 10.90 0.12
CA TYR A 336 11.30 9.98 0.99
C TYR A 336 12.29 9.13 0.19
N ALA A 337 13.54 9.12 0.65
CA ALA A 337 14.57 8.22 0.19
C ALA A 337 15.04 7.39 1.38
N ALA A 338 15.03 6.07 1.23
CA ALA A 338 15.53 5.19 2.26
C ALA A 338 17.00 5.49 2.58
N VAL A 339 17.33 5.49 3.86
CA VAL A 339 18.68 5.83 4.35
C VAL A 339 19.69 4.76 3.92
N THR A 340 19.25 3.51 3.83
CA THR A 340 20.09 2.43 3.31
C THR A 340 19.95 2.42 1.80
N LYS A 341 21.07 2.41 1.05
CA LYS A 341 21.02 2.05 -0.37
C LYS A 341 20.85 0.53 -0.38
N PRO A 342 19.68 -0.03 -0.71
CA PRO A 342 19.49 -1.47 -0.70
C PRO A 342 20.60 -2.12 -1.54
N ALA A 343 21.33 -3.05 -0.94
CA ALA A 343 22.46 -3.69 -1.63
C ALA A 343 21.96 -4.31 -2.94
N ALA A 344 22.78 -4.25 -3.99
CA ALA A 344 22.47 -4.83 -5.28
C ALA A 344 22.11 -6.32 -5.15
N ILE A 345 21.22 -6.80 -6.04
CA ILE A 345 20.76 -8.19 -6.15
C ILE A 345 21.99 -9.12 -6.06
N THR A 346 22.22 -9.69 -4.88
CA THR A 346 23.29 -10.66 -4.66
C THR A 346 22.61 -12.01 -4.52
N PRO A 347 22.92 -13.02 -5.35
CA PRO A 347 22.44 -14.38 -5.13
C PRO A 347 22.74 -14.80 -3.69
N ALA A 348 21.76 -15.36 -2.99
CA ALA A 348 21.86 -15.69 -1.57
C ALA A 348 23.00 -16.70 -1.32
N ALA A 349 24.20 -16.18 -1.04
CA ALA A 349 25.34 -16.97 -0.63
C ALA A 349 26.18 -16.17 0.38
N LYS A 350 25.92 -16.46 1.65
CA LYS A 350 26.78 -16.22 2.83
C LYS A 350 27.35 -14.81 2.99
N LYS A 351 26.80 -14.05 3.96
CA LYS A 351 27.57 -13.31 4.98
C LYS A 351 26.64 -12.70 6.04
N ARG A 352 26.80 -13.12 7.29
CA ARG A 352 26.40 -12.41 8.51
C ARG A 352 27.69 -11.89 9.17
N GLU A 353 27.61 -10.71 9.78
CA GLU A 353 28.63 -9.96 10.59
C GLU A 353 29.66 -9.11 9.78
N ALA A 354 30.05 -7.86 10.12
CA ALA A 354 29.66 -6.86 11.15
C ALA A 354 30.20 -5.42 10.82
N ALA A 355 29.49 -4.37 11.31
CA ALA A 355 29.87 -2.96 11.72
C ALA A 355 30.62 -1.98 10.76
N PRO A 356 30.74 -0.63 11.01
CA PRO A 356 30.20 0.29 12.05
C PRO A 356 29.50 1.59 11.52
N ALA A 357 29.13 2.49 12.46
CA ALA A 357 28.25 3.68 12.37
C ALA A 357 28.88 5.01 11.87
N LEU A 358 28.05 6.02 11.55
CA LEU A 358 28.36 7.47 11.66
C LEU A 358 27.11 8.38 11.58
N SER A 359 27.18 9.51 12.30
CA SER A 359 26.22 10.61 12.51
C SER A 359 26.34 11.74 11.48
N VAL A 360 25.35 12.67 11.40
CA VAL A 360 25.49 14.15 11.49
C VAL A 360 24.13 14.85 11.25
N THR A 361 24.02 16.02 11.86
CA THR A 361 22.95 16.95 12.26
C THR A 361 22.37 17.92 11.20
N ASP A 362 21.18 18.43 11.57
CA ASP A 362 20.53 19.75 11.37
C ASP A 362 20.09 20.28 9.99
N LEU A 363 18.83 20.77 9.92
CA LEU A 363 18.45 22.19 9.74
C LEU A 363 16.90 22.43 9.81
N ILE A 364 16.51 23.58 10.37
CA ILE A 364 15.16 24.18 10.68
C ILE A 364 15.29 25.70 10.33
N PRO A 365 14.26 26.63 10.25
CA PRO A 365 12.80 26.58 10.49
C PRO A 365 11.85 27.18 9.43
N THR A 366 10.60 26.70 9.52
CA THR A 366 9.32 27.31 9.13
C THR A 366 8.89 28.38 10.14
N SER A 367 8.80 29.65 9.73
CA SER A 367 8.31 30.74 10.59
C SER A 367 7.06 31.38 10.00
N ILE A 368 5.93 31.20 10.69
CA ILE A 368 4.68 31.99 10.74
C ILE A 368 3.47 31.06 11.01
N LEU A 369 3.48 29.78 10.56
CA LEU A 369 2.47 28.76 10.92
C LEU A 369 2.77 28.01 12.24
N SER A 370 3.95 28.22 12.83
CA SER A 370 4.43 27.44 13.97
C SER A 370 3.89 27.87 15.33
N ALA A 371 3.44 29.13 15.49
CA ALA A 371 2.97 29.63 16.79
C ALA A 371 1.67 28.92 17.23
N VAL A 372 0.67 28.88 16.36
CA VAL A 372 -0.62 28.23 16.64
C VAL A 372 -0.47 26.71 16.79
N ALA A 373 0.39 26.08 15.98
CA ALA A 373 0.68 24.64 16.07
C ALA A 373 1.49 24.28 17.34
N SER A 374 2.39 25.17 17.77
CA SER A 374 3.14 25.03 19.02
C SER A 374 2.20 25.04 20.23
N ASP A 375 1.29 26.01 20.30
CA ASP A 375 0.36 26.16 21.42
C ASP A 375 -0.59 24.96 21.55
N ILE A 376 -1.11 24.44 20.42
CA ILE A 376 -1.94 23.23 20.38
C ILE A 376 -1.18 21.97 20.85
N SER A 377 0.07 21.80 20.39
CA SER A 377 0.89 20.64 20.79
C SER A 377 1.29 20.68 22.27
N SER A 378 1.33 21.87 22.87
CA SER A 378 1.72 22.10 24.26
C SER A 378 0.56 22.04 25.27
N ALA A 379 -0.69 22.17 24.80
CA ALA A 379 -1.87 22.26 25.66
C ALA A 379 -3.12 21.58 25.03
N PRO A 380 -3.20 20.24 25.01
CA PRO A 380 -4.34 19.49 24.45
C PRO A 380 -5.70 19.85 25.10
N ASP A 381 -5.72 20.38 26.32
CA ASP A 381 -6.93 20.86 27.01
C ASP A 381 -7.58 22.08 26.32
N LEU A 382 -6.79 22.87 25.58
CA LEU A 382 -7.31 24.00 24.80
C LEU A 382 -8.20 23.52 23.65
N VAL A 383 -7.84 22.43 22.99
CA VAL A 383 -8.65 21.85 21.91
C VAL A 383 -9.95 21.28 22.46
N VAL A 384 -9.91 20.58 23.59
CA VAL A 384 -11.12 20.08 24.28
C VAL A 384 -12.04 21.25 24.66
N SER A 385 -11.48 22.34 25.16
CA SER A 385 -12.22 23.56 25.51
C SER A 385 -12.81 24.24 24.28
N ALA A 386 -12.04 24.34 23.18
CA ALA A 386 -12.52 24.89 21.91
C ALA A 386 -13.69 24.07 21.32
N LEU A 387 -13.61 22.74 21.38
CA LEU A 387 -14.70 21.87 20.94
C LEU A 387 -15.97 22.05 21.79
N SER A 388 -15.83 22.35 23.09
CA SER A 388 -16.99 22.66 23.94
C SER A 388 -17.70 23.96 23.55
N ILE A 389 -16.98 24.89 22.92
CA ILE A 389 -17.51 26.17 22.40
C ILE A 389 -18.15 25.98 21.04
N VAL A 390 -17.47 25.28 20.13
CA VAL A 390 -17.89 25.11 18.73
C VAL A 390 -19.04 24.12 18.60
N GLY A 391 -19.07 23.11 19.47
CA GLY A 391 -20.07 22.05 19.46
C GLY A 391 -19.57 20.76 18.80
N PRO A 392 -20.47 19.78 18.57
CA PRO A 392 -20.09 18.48 18.04
C PRO A 392 -19.58 18.59 16.60
N ALA A 393 -18.57 17.78 16.27
CA ALA A 393 -18.07 17.65 14.91
C ALA A 393 -19.16 17.20 13.93
N PRO A 394 -19.10 17.64 12.66
CA PRO A 394 -20.06 17.24 11.64
C PRO A 394 -20.02 15.73 11.38
N LYS A 395 -21.05 15.22 10.69
CA LYS A 395 -21.12 13.79 10.36
C LYS A 395 -19.95 13.40 9.47
N LYS A 396 -19.29 12.29 9.83
CA LYS A 396 -18.12 11.77 9.13
C LYS A 396 -18.44 11.42 7.68
N PHE A 397 -17.52 11.78 6.81
CA PHE A 397 -17.57 11.50 5.38
C PHE A 397 -17.42 9.99 5.12
N ASN A 398 -18.05 9.42 4.07
CA ASN A 398 -17.72 8.07 3.59
C ASN A 398 -17.66 8.00 2.05
N PHE A 399 -16.49 8.27 1.45
CA PHE A 399 -16.24 8.19 0.00
C PHE A 399 -16.50 6.80 -0.60
N TYR A 400 -16.54 5.77 0.23
CA TYR A 400 -16.74 4.38 -0.19
C TYR A 400 -18.20 3.93 -0.05
N ALA A 401 -19.10 4.80 0.42
CA ALA A 401 -20.54 4.58 0.27
C ALA A 401 -20.93 4.88 -1.18
N GLN A 402 -21.23 3.82 -1.95
CA GLN A 402 -21.53 3.83 -3.40
C GLN A 402 -22.73 4.69 -3.84
N THR A 403 -23.27 5.55 -2.98
CA THR A 403 -24.52 6.29 -3.17
C THR A 403 -24.41 7.80 -2.96
N LEU A 404 -23.22 8.36 -2.72
CA LEU A 404 -23.06 9.81 -2.55
C LEU A 404 -22.84 10.49 -3.90
N ASP A 405 -23.75 11.37 -4.29
CA ASP A 405 -23.54 12.28 -5.42
C ASP A 405 -22.52 13.38 -5.07
N THR A 406 -21.94 14.01 -6.09
CA THR A 406 -20.90 15.03 -5.91
C THR A 406 -21.35 16.23 -5.08
N SER A 407 -22.63 16.60 -5.15
CA SER A 407 -23.15 17.75 -4.41
C SER A 407 -23.14 17.46 -2.91
N SER A 408 -23.49 16.22 -2.54
CA SER A 408 -23.45 15.71 -1.18
C SER A 408 -22.02 15.65 -0.65
N VAL A 409 -21.06 15.23 -1.49
CA VAL A 409 -19.63 15.23 -1.17
C VAL A 409 -19.13 16.66 -0.86
N LYS A 410 -19.39 17.60 -1.77
CA LYS A 410 -18.99 19.01 -1.64
C LYS A 410 -19.54 19.67 -0.38
N ALA A 411 -20.83 19.47 -0.08
CA ALA A 411 -21.47 20.04 1.08
C ALA A 411 -20.84 19.54 2.39
N GLN A 412 -20.50 18.26 2.47
CA GLN A 412 -19.87 17.67 3.66
C GLN A 412 -18.42 18.14 3.83
N ILE A 413 -17.63 18.26 2.75
CA ILE A 413 -16.27 18.82 2.84
C ILE A 413 -16.32 20.27 3.32
N ALA A 414 -17.22 21.09 2.78
CA ALA A 414 -17.38 22.48 3.21
C ALA A 414 -17.80 22.59 4.69
N GLU A 415 -18.66 21.68 5.17
CA GLU A 415 -19.05 21.59 6.57
C GLU A 415 -17.85 21.22 7.47
N ALA A 416 -17.02 20.27 7.06
CA ALA A 416 -15.81 19.87 7.78
C ALA A 416 -14.76 21.00 7.83
N GLN A 417 -14.53 21.69 6.72
CA GLN A 417 -13.63 22.86 6.65
C GLN A 417 -14.13 24.01 7.54
N SER A 418 -15.43 24.30 7.50
CA SER A 418 -16.03 25.35 8.34
C SER A 418 -15.92 25.00 9.84
N PHE A 419 -16.09 23.73 10.19
CA PHE A 419 -15.89 23.26 11.56
C PHE A 419 -14.43 23.40 11.99
N GLU A 420 -13.47 23.04 11.13
CA GLU A 420 -12.04 23.22 11.41
C GLU A 420 -11.67 24.68 11.67
N GLU A 421 -12.11 25.58 10.79
CA GLU A 421 -11.89 27.03 10.95
C GLU A 421 -12.47 27.55 12.27
N ALA A 422 -13.68 27.10 12.64
CA ALA A 422 -14.32 27.49 13.89
C ALA A 422 -13.55 27.01 15.13
N VAL A 423 -13.06 25.77 15.12
CA VAL A 423 -12.23 25.24 16.24
C VAL A 423 -10.90 25.96 16.31
N LEU A 424 -10.24 26.23 15.19
CA LEU A 424 -8.98 26.96 15.17
C LEU A 424 -9.14 28.39 15.70
N ALA A 425 -10.24 29.07 15.34
CA ALA A 425 -10.59 30.37 15.88
C ALA A 425 -10.84 30.32 17.40
N ALA A 426 -11.54 29.30 17.88
CA ALA A 426 -11.79 29.10 19.31
C ALA A 426 -10.50 28.81 20.09
N VAL A 427 -9.60 27.98 19.57
CA VAL A 427 -8.27 27.73 20.15
C VAL A 427 -7.47 29.03 20.23
N THR A 428 -7.44 29.82 19.14
CA THR A 428 -6.70 31.09 19.09
C THR A 428 -7.25 32.09 20.13
N SER A 429 -8.56 32.13 20.30
CA SER A 429 -9.22 32.93 21.33
C SER A 429 -8.85 32.48 22.75
N LEU A 430 -8.85 31.17 23.01
CA LEU A 430 -8.52 30.61 24.32
C LEU A 430 -7.03 30.68 24.67
N ALA A 431 -6.15 30.70 23.67
CA ALA A 431 -4.70 30.85 23.85
C ALA A 431 -4.28 32.32 24.02
N SER A 432 -5.17 33.28 23.76
CA SER A 432 -4.91 34.70 23.96
C SER A 432 -5.00 35.05 25.45
N PRO A 433 -4.01 35.77 26.03
CA PRO A 433 -3.89 36.02 27.47
C PRO A 433 -4.96 36.90 28.09
#